data_AF-A0A8T3XSK0-F1
#
_entry.id   AF-A0A8T3XSK0-F1
#
_cell.length_a   1.000
_cell.length_b   1.000
_cell.length_c   1.000
_cell.angle_alpha   90.00
_cell.angle_beta   90.00
_cell.angle_gamma   90.00
#
_symmetry.space_group_name_H-M   'P 1'
#
loop_
_entity.id
_entity.type
_entity.pdbx_description
1 polymer ?
#
loop_
_entity_poly.entity_id
_entity_poly.type
_entity_poly.pdbx_seq_one_letter_code
_entity_poly.pdbx_strand_id
1 'polypeptide(L)'
;EINDSLIAQAVLNAKSKAEKALAPLDHKIIGVKAVSLSEFGMPSPIPYYTAGYDESAALKASTPVFSSDQEVSTTANVIFVIGSN
;
A
#
# COMPACT_ATOMS: atom_id res chain seq x y z
N GLU A 1 6.66 -9.83 11.24
CA GLU A 1 7.46 -8.74 11.84
C GLU A 1 7.37 -7.43 11.03
N ILE A 2 8.01 -7.28 9.86
CA ILE A 2 7.88 -6.06 9.02
C ILE A 2 6.42 -5.80 8.60
N ASN A 3 5.70 -6.85 8.22
CA ASN A 3 4.29 -6.77 7.81
C ASN A 3 3.39 -6.24 8.94
N ASP A 4 3.61 -6.67 10.18
CA ASP A 4 2.79 -6.28 11.33
C ASP A 4 2.99 -4.81 11.70
N SER A 5 4.25 -4.33 11.61
CA SER A 5 4.58 -2.92 11.81
C SER A 5 3.94 -2.02 10.75
N LEU A 6 3.98 -2.42 9.47
CA LEU A 6 3.35 -1.68 8.37
C LEU A 6 1.82 -1.63 8.52
N ILE A 7 1.19 -2.72 8.96
CA ILE A 7 -0.24 -2.75 9.26
C ILE A 7 -0.58 -1.79 10.40
N ALA A 8 0.18 -1.83 11.50
CA ALA A 8 -0.03 -0.93 12.64
C ALA A 8 0.10 0.54 12.24
N GLN A 9 1.13 0.88 11.46
CA GLN A 9 1.31 2.23 10.93
C GLN A 9 0.18 2.66 10.00
N ALA A 10 -0.30 1.77 9.12
CA ALA A 10 -1.41 2.07 8.21
C ALA A 10 -2.70 2.41 8.98
N VAL A 11 -2.99 1.66 10.05
CA VAL A 11 -4.17 1.91 10.90
C VAL A 11 -4.03 3.22 11.68
N LEU A 12 -2.85 3.52 12.24
CA LEU A 12 -2.60 4.79 12.93
C LEU A 12 -2.72 6.00 11.98
N ASN A 13 -2.21 5.85 10.76
CA ASN A 13 -2.37 6.86 9.71
C ASN A 13 -3.84 7.08 9.35
N ALA A 14 -4.64 6.01 9.23
CA ALA A 14 -6.08 6.12 8.97
C ALA A 14 -6.81 6.86 10.11
N LYS A 15 -6.48 6.55 11.38
CA LYS A 15 -7.04 7.25 12.54
C LYS A 15 -6.70 8.74 12.52
N SER A 16 -5.42 9.10 12.35
CA SER A 16 -5.00 10.50 12.33
C SER A 16 -5.66 11.29 11.19
N LYS A 17 -5.82 10.69 10.01
CA LYS A 17 -6.57 11.30 8.90
C LYS A 17 -8.04 11.53 9.25
N ALA A 18 -8.69 10.56 9.89
CA ALA A 18 -10.07 10.69 10.34
C ALA A 18 -10.23 11.79 11.40
N GLU A 19 -9.36 11.87 12.41
CA GLU A 19 -9.38 12.93 13.42
C GLU A 19 -9.24 14.33 12.81
N LYS A 20 -8.32 14.50 11.85
CA LYS A 20 -8.16 15.77 11.11
C LYS A 20 -9.39 16.13 10.28
N ALA A 21 -10.04 15.15 9.68
CA ALA A 21 -11.27 15.35 8.92
C ALA A 21 -12.47 15.72 9.81
N LEU A 22 -12.47 15.26 11.07
CA LEU A 22 -13.53 15.54 12.04
C LEU A 22 -13.32 16.85 12.83
N ALA A 23 -12.09 17.36 12.89
CA ALA A 23 -11.75 18.63 13.55
C ALA A 23 -12.69 19.81 13.20
N PRO A 24 -13.07 20.07 11.92
CA PRO A 24 -14.01 21.16 11.60
C PRO A 24 -15.47 20.85 11.94
N LEU A 25 -15.82 19.59 12.19
CA LEU A 25 -17.20 19.16 12.42
C LEU A 25 -17.56 19.08 13.91
N ASP A 26 -16.59 19.30 14.82
CA ASP A 26 -16.74 19.09 16.27
C ASP A 26 -17.32 17.71 16.64
N HIS A 27 -16.94 16.69 15.87
CA HIS A 27 -17.28 15.30 16.11
C HIS A 27 -16.05 14.52 16.56
N LYS A 28 -16.26 13.43 17.30
CA LYS A 28 -15.20 12.55 17.77
C LYS A 28 -15.43 11.12 17.31
N ILE A 29 -14.33 10.38 17.16
CA ILE A 29 -14.37 8.93 16.92
C ILE A 29 -14.77 8.26 18.23
N ILE A 30 -15.93 7.61 18.26
CA ILE A 30 -16.44 6.88 19.44
C ILE A 30 -16.21 5.37 19.33
N GLY A 31 -15.83 4.88 18.14
CA GLY A 31 -15.54 3.46 17.94
C GLY A 31 -15.08 3.14 16.53
N VAL A 32 -14.77 1.87 16.31
CA VAL A 32 -14.39 1.32 15.00
C VAL A 32 -15.49 0.35 14.56
N LYS A 33 -16.04 0.57 13.36
CA LYS A 33 -17.06 -0.30 12.77
C LYS A 33 -16.45 -1.45 11.99
N ALA A 34 -15.42 -1.18 11.20
CA ALA A 34 -14.76 -2.18 10.37
C ALA A 34 -13.32 -1.78 10.06
N VAL A 35 -12.47 -2.78 9.90
CA VAL A 35 -11.09 -2.65 9.40
C VAL A 35 -10.93 -3.64 8.26
N SER A 36 -10.54 -3.15 7.10
CA SER A 36 -10.20 -3.95 5.92
C SER A 36 -8.76 -3.66 5.55
N LEU A 37 -7.97 -4.72 5.34
CA LEU A 37 -6.59 -4.62 4.90
C LEU A 37 -6.51 -5.08 3.45
N SER A 38 -5.90 -4.27 2.59
CA SER A 38 -5.52 -4.71 1.25
C SER A 38 -4.19 -5.45 1.35
N GLU A 39 -4.12 -6.66 0.80
CA GLU A 39 -2.89 -7.45 0.80
C GLU A 39 -1.75 -6.70 0.09
N PHE A 40 -0.52 -6.98 0.55
CA PHE A 40 0.72 -6.40 0.06
C PHE A 40 0.75 -6.41 -1.47
N GLY A 41 0.76 -5.21 -2.06
CA GLY A 41 0.99 -5.06 -3.49
C GLY A 41 2.43 -5.38 -3.81
N MET A 42 2.84 -6.65 -3.76
CA MET A 42 4.02 -7.05 -4.53
C MET A 42 3.65 -6.87 -6.00
N PRO A 43 4.41 -6.09 -6.79
CA PRO A 43 4.20 -6.07 -8.22
C PRO A 43 4.30 -7.51 -8.71
N SER A 44 3.20 -8.04 -9.25
CA SER A 44 3.17 -9.40 -9.79
C SER A 44 4.31 -9.50 -10.80
N PRO A 45 5.22 -10.50 -10.68
CA PRO A 45 6.31 -10.64 -11.61
C PRO A 45 5.71 -10.75 -13.00
N ILE A 46 6.00 -9.78 -13.87
CA ILE A 46 5.52 -9.75 -15.23
C ILE A 46 6.38 -10.77 -16.00
N PRO A 47 5.84 -11.93 -16.42
CA PRO A 47 6.63 -12.88 -17.18
C PRO A 47 6.88 -12.28 -18.57
N TYR A 48 8.13 -11.92 -18.86
CA TYR A 48 8.56 -11.64 -20.22
C TYR A 48 8.56 -12.98 -20.99
N TYR A 49 7.45 -13.29 -21.65
CA TYR A 49 7.44 -14.34 -22.67
C TYR A 49 8.19 -13.81 -23.89
N THR A 50 9.38 -14.37 -24.13
CA THR A 50 10.19 -14.18 -25.33
C THR A 50 9.51 -14.82 -26.53
N ALA A 51 8.63 -14.08 -27.20
CA ALA A 51 8.14 -14.44 -28.52
C ALA A 51 8.92 -13.67 -29.59
N GLY A 52 9.94 -14.32 -30.17
CA GLY A 52 10.53 -13.88 -31.43
C GLY A 52 12.05 -13.84 -31.42
N TYR A 53 12.64 -14.83 -32.08
CA TYR A 53 14.01 -14.83 -32.58
C TYR A 53 14.34 -13.52 -33.33
N ASP A 54 15.30 -12.74 -32.83
CA ASP A 54 16.20 -11.96 -33.68
C ASP A 54 17.55 -11.82 -32.94
N GLU A 55 18.51 -12.63 -33.38
CA GLU A 55 19.85 -12.76 -32.77
C GLU A 55 20.75 -11.53 -33.00
N SER A 56 20.28 -10.49 -33.70
CA SER A 56 21.09 -9.34 -34.09
C SER A 56 20.98 -8.11 -33.15
N ALA A 57 20.07 -8.11 -32.18
CA ALA A 57 19.88 -7.00 -31.22
C ALA A 57 20.46 -7.27 -29.81
N ALA A 58 21.07 -8.43 -29.59
CA ALA A 58 21.48 -8.93 -28.27
C ALA A 58 22.62 -8.13 -27.59
N LEU A 59 23.31 -7.23 -28.31
CA LEU A 59 24.43 -6.44 -27.76
C LEU A 59 24.02 -5.04 -27.27
N LYS A 60 22.74 -4.66 -27.37
CA LYS A 60 22.19 -3.46 -26.70
C LYS A 60 21.29 -3.82 -25.52
N ALA A 61 21.40 -5.05 -25.02
CA ALA A 61 20.76 -5.48 -23.80
C ALA A 61 21.43 -4.77 -22.62
N SER A 62 21.00 -3.52 -22.37
CA SER A 62 21.08 -2.90 -21.06
C SER A 62 20.67 -3.96 -20.06
N THR A 63 21.63 -4.52 -19.33
CA THR A 63 21.37 -5.40 -18.21
C THR A 63 20.27 -4.73 -17.38
N PRO A 64 19.09 -5.35 -17.20
CA PRO A 64 18.06 -4.76 -16.37
C PRO A 64 18.68 -4.55 -15.00
N VAL A 65 18.91 -3.28 -14.64
CA VAL A 65 19.41 -2.92 -13.32
C VAL A 65 18.22 -3.11 -12.39
N PHE A 66 18.11 -4.30 -11.82
CA PHE A 66 17.20 -4.52 -10.71
C PHE A 66 17.71 -3.66 -9.56
N SER A 67 17.04 -2.54 -9.30
CA SER A 67 17.23 -1.86 -8.02
C SER A 67 16.81 -2.84 -6.94
N SER A 68 17.72 -3.16 -6.02
CA SER A 68 17.44 -4.04 -4.87
C SER A 68 16.39 -3.46 -3.92
N ASP A 69 16.02 -2.19 -4.11
CA ASP A 69 15.04 -1.49 -3.31
C ASP A 69 13.62 -1.96 -3.69
N GLN A 70 13.08 -2.86 -2.89
CA GLN A 70 11.69 -3.28 -2.97
C GLN A 70 10.82 -2.35 -2.13
N GLU A 71 9.98 -1.54 -2.77
CA GLU A 71 8.96 -0.75 -2.08
C GLU A 71 7.81 -1.66 -1.63
N VAL A 72 7.65 -1.82 -0.32
CA VAL A 72 6.56 -2.60 0.28
C VAL A 72 5.56 -1.62 0.89
N SER A 73 4.34 -1.61 0.35
CA SER A 73 3.24 -0.77 0.86
C SER A 73 2.07 -1.61 1.34
N THR A 74 1.39 -1.14 2.39
CA THR A 74 0.18 -1.74 2.96
C THR A 74 -0.91 -0.68 3.02
N THR A 75 -2.10 -1.03 2.54
CA THR A 75 -3.26 -0.14 2.61
C THR A 75 -4.26 -0.68 3.62
N ALA A 76 -4.68 0.18 4.55
CA ALA A 76 -5.73 -0.12 5.52
C ALA A 76 -6.91 0.82 5.29
N ASN A 77 -8.11 0.24 5.16
CA ASN A 77 -9.37 0.97 5.13
C ASN A 77 -10.09 0.77 6.47
N VAL A 78 -10.32 1.85 7.20
CA VAL A 78 -10.95 1.82 8.53
C VAL A 78 -12.21 2.66 8.51
N ILE A 79 -13.34 2.04 8.88
CA ILE A 79 -14.63 2.72 9.03
C ILE A 79 -14.82 3.03 10.51
N PHE A 80 -14.83 4.31 10.85
CA PHE A 80 -15.04 4.79 12.21
C PHE A 80 -16.51 5.11 12.47
N VAL A 81 -16.96 4.87 13.69
CA VAL A 81 -18.23 5.39 14.19
C VAL A 81 -17.95 6.75 14.80
N ILE A 82 -18.68 7.76 14.33
CA ILE A 82 -18.54 9.14 14.78
C ILE A 82 -19.71 9.50 15.69
N GLY A 83 -19.42 10.22 16.76
CA GLY A 83 -20.40 10.76 17.69
C GLY A 83 -20.20 12.26 17.87
N SER A 84 -21.29 12.92 18.23
CA SER A 84 -21.26 14.28 18.76
C SER A 84 -20.53 14.28 20.11
N ASN A 85 -19.82 15.37 20.40
CA ASN A 85 -19.06 15.54 21.64
C ASN A 85 -19.97 15.63 22.88
#